data_AF-A0A5T3NNF4-F1
#
_entry.id   AF-A0A5T3NNF4-F1
#
_cell.length_a   1.000
_cell.length_b   1.000
_cell.length_c   1.000
_cell.angle_alpha   90.00
_cell.angle_beta   90.00
_cell.angle_gamma   90.00
#
_symmetry.space_group_name_H-M   'P 1'
#
loop_
_entity.id
_entity.type
_entity.pdbx_description
1 polymer ?
#
loop_
_entity_poly.entity_id
_entity_poly.type
_entity_poly.pdbx_seq_one_letter_code
_entity_poly.pdbx_strand_id
1 'polypeptide(L)'
;MHSWKKKLVVSQLALACTLAITSQANATTYDTWTYYDNPTTALDWNNMDAAGTVDGNYVNYSGFVYYNNANGDFDQTFNGDTVNGTISTYYLNHDYNDATSNELNISNSVIHGSITSMLPIGYYDRFDTLDHDGYSEYYQFNNGTDTVDGNWYDGDVFTLNIANSTIDDDYEAFYFTDSYKDGDVTKYTNETFDVSKGVAVNLDVESNINISNNSRVAGIALSQGNTYNNTYTTESHNWDNNINVFDSTVTSGSDYILDSAYTTDTGTFGTGHFGNSEEPSDYTGAGDVALSFTDDNGASDYAMKNNVYFSNSTLMGDVKFTSTWNANFDADGDDTNGDGVPDTNHGWADDGLNVDELNLTLDNGSKWVGQATYTVDTTSRMYDVETNSLTPGATLEDNAWNRIVGNEVFQSGVFNVTLNNGSEWDTVGDSTVDTLAVNNGSQVNVSNSDLTSDTINLTNGSSLNIGEDGYVDTDHLTIDSYSTVGLTESTGWSTYSNLYANTITVTNGGMLDVNVGQFDTEVFSTDKLELTSGNTADHNGNVVSGVFNIHSSDYVLNADLVNDRTWDTTQANYGYGTIAMNSDGHLTINGNGD
;
A
#
# COMPACT_ATOMS: atom_id res chain seq x y z
N MET A 1 -14.89 -39.17 -26.91
CA MET A 1 -14.08 -39.28 -25.66
C MET A 1 -14.64 -38.48 -24.47
N HIS A 2 -15.92 -38.08 -24.42
CA HIS A 2 -16.40 -37.12 -23.39
C HIS A 2 -16.65 -37.66 -21.96
N SER A 3 -16.56 -38.97 -21.71
CA SER A 3 -16.93 -39.54 -20.39
C SER A 3 -15.87 -39.33 -19.28
N TRP A 4 -14.62 -39.01 -19.62
CA TRP A 4 -13.53 -38.92 -18.63
C TRP A 4 -13.44 -37.56 -17.92
N LYS A 5 -13.57 -36.42 -18.62
CA LYS A 5 -13.48 -35.09 -17.98
C LYS A 5 -14.47 -34.91 -16.82
N LYS A 6 -15.72 -35.37 -16.96
CA LYS A 6 -16.72 -35.29 -15.87
C LYS A 6 -16.37 -36.16 -14.65
N LYS A 7 -15.65 -37.27 -14.82
CA LYS A 7 -15.21 -38.08 -13.66
C LYS A 7 -14.04 -37.42 -12.92
N LEU A 8 -13.13 -36.77 -13.63
CA LEU A 8 -11.99 -36.09 -13.02
C LEU A 8 -12.46 -34.95 -12.10
N VAL A 9 -13.29 -34.06 -12.63
CA VAL A 9 -13.86 -32.93 -11.87
C VAL A 9 -14.65 -33.40 -10.65
N VAL A 10 -15.50 -34.44 -10.80
CA VAL A 10 -16.24 -35.00 -9.65
C VAL A 10 -15.32 -35.68 -8.63
N SER A 11 -14.19 -36.28 -9.04
CA SER A 11 -13.20 -36.79 -8.08
C SER A 11 -12.38 -35.70 -7.40
N GLN A 12 -12.08 -34.59 -8.07
CA GLN A 12 -11.41 -33.44 -7.47
C GLN A 12 -12.33 -32.76 -6.44
N LEU A 13 -13.58 -32.51 -6.81
CA LEU A 13 -14.59 -31.94 -5.92
C LEU A 13 -14.86 -32.87 -4.72
N ALA A 14 -14.98 -34.18 -4.92
CA ALA A 14 -15.14 -35.13 -3.83
C ALA A 14 -13.91 -35.24 -2.93
N LEU A 15 -12.69 -35.10 -3.46
CA LEU A 15 -11.46 -35.08 -2.68
C LEU A 15 -11.35 -33.81 -1.83
N ALA A 16 -11.64 -32.64 -2.42
CA ALA A 16 -11.71 -31.36 -1.70
C ALA A 16 -12.77 -31.41 -0.57
N CYS A 17 -13.99 -31.87 -0.87
CA CYS A 17 -15.01 -32.05 0.17
C CYS A 17 -14.62 -33.09 1.23
N THR A 18 -13.84 -34.12 0.89
CA THR A 18 -13.36 -35.11 1.88
C THR A 18 -12.28 -34.51 2.77
N LEU A 19 -11.35 -33.71 2.21
CA LEU A 19 -10.34 -32.97 2.96
C LEU A 19 -11.00 -31.99 3.95
N ALA A 20 -11.95 -31.18 3.48
CA ALA A 20 -12.71 -30.23 4.32
C ALA A 20 -13.55 -30.91 5.42
N ILE A 21 -14.06 -32.13 5.18
CA ILE A 21 -14.74 -32.92 6.21
C ILE A 21 -13.75 -33.54 7.21
N THR A 22 -12.48 -33.69 6.86
CA THR A 22 -11.43 -34.18 7.79
C THR A 22 -10.70 -33.09 8.58
N SER A 23 -10.63 -31.84 8.11
CA SER A 23 -10.07 -30.72 8.89
C SER A 23 -10.97 -30.36 10.08
N GLN A 24 -12.29 -30.27 9.85
CA GLN A 24 -13.31 -30.02 10.89
C GLN A 24 -13.35 -31.05 12.04
N ALA A 25 -12.55 -32.13 11.99
CA ALA A 25 -12.54 -33.18 13.01
C ALA A 25 -11.68 -32.87 14.24
N ASN A 26 -10.79 -31.86 14.20
CA ASN A 26 -9.97 -31.41 15.33
C ASN A 26 -9.97 -29.88 15.53
N ALA A 27 -10.87 -29.15 14.86
CA ALA A 27 -10.95 -27.69 14.95
C ALA A 27 -11.10 -27.22 16.41
N THR A 28 -10.14 -26.44 16.89
CA THR A 28 -10.20 -25.79 18.20
C THR A 28 -10.73 -24.38 18.04
N THR A 29 -11.56 -23.91 18.98
CA THR A 29 -11.96 -22.50 19.07
C THR A 29 -11.23 -21.86 20.23
N TYR A 30 -10.59 -20.72 19.98
CA TYR A 30 -9.85 -19.94 20.96
C TYR A 30 -10.48 -18.56 21.08
N ASP A 31 -10.81 -18.12 22.30
CA ASP A 31 -11.24 -16.75 22.58
C ASP A 31 -10.06 -16.05 23.27
N THR A 32 -9.43 -15.06 22.63
CA THR A 32 -8.16 -14.49 23.15
C THR A 32 -8.37 -13.63 24.39
N TRP A 33 -9.58 -13.09 24.56
CA TRP A 33 -10.00 -12.20 25.62
C TRP A 33 -11.06 -12.89 26.50
N THR A 34 -10.97 -12.77 27.83
CA THR A 34 -12.00 -13.25 28.75
C THR A 34 -12.25 -12.26 29.88
N TYR A 35 -13.50 -11.80 30.00
CA TYR A 35 -13.95 -10.93 31.10
C TYR A 35 -14.56 -11.73 32.26
N TYR A 36 -14.22 -11.35 33.48
CA TYR A 36 -14.70 -11.92 34.73
C TYR A 36 -15.53 -10.89 35.51
N ASP A 37 -16.86 -10.97 35.39
CA ASP A 37 -17.85 -10.15 36.10
C ASP A 37 -17.99 -10.53 37.59
N ASN A 38 -17.92 -9.52 38.47
CA ASN A 38 -18.52 -9.58 39.80
C ASN A 38 -19.47 -8.36 40.00
N PRO A 39 -20.80 -8.57 40.11
CA PRO A 39 -21.81 -7.50 40.07
C PRO A 39 -21.92 -6.69 41.38
N THR A 40 -20.84 -6.61 42.14
CA THR A 40 -20.71 -5.85 43.40
C THR A 40 -19.41 -5.02 43.49
N THR A 41 -18.53 -5.11 42.50
CA THR A 41 -17.19 -4.52 42.48
C THR A 41 -16.92 -3.87 41.14
N ALA A 42 -16.17 -2.76 41.12
CA ALA A 42 -15.74 -2.16 39.85
C ALA A 42 -14.62 -2.99 39.21
N LEU A 43 -14.33 -2.67 37.95
CA LEU A 43 -13.15 -3.11 37.22
C LEU A 43 -11.86 -2.72 37.94
N ASP A 44 -11.01 -3.71 38.28
CA ASP A 44 -9.75 -3.50 38.96
C ASP A 44 -8.57 -3.47 37.98
N TRP A 45 -8.37 -2.30 37.39
CA TRP A 45 -7.26 -1.97 36.50
C TRP A 45 -5.86 -2.28 37.07
N ASN A 46 -5.70 -2.45 38.39
CA ASN A 46 -4.43 -2.80 39.02
C ASN A 46 -4.12 -4.31 38.96
N ASN A 47 -5.12 -5.16 38.70
CA ASN A 47 -5.04 -6.62 38.78
C ASN A 47 -5.67 -7.30 37.56
N MET A 48 -5.63 -6.63 36.40
CA MET A 48 -5.84 -7.27 35.09
C MET A 48 -4.89 -8.46 34.91
N ASP A 49 -5.36 -9.45 34.16
CA ASP A 49 -4.69 -10.74 33.89
C ASP A 49 -4.38 -11.62 35.13
N ALA A 50 -4.60 -11.12 36.36
CA ALA A 50 -4.19 -11.76 37.59
C ALA A 50 -5.22 -12.80 38.10
N ALA A 51 -5.40 -13.88 37.34
CA ALA A 51 -6.41 -14.92 37.54
C ALA A 51 -6.57 -15.40 39.00
N GLY A 52 -7.68 -15.00 39.63
CA GLY A 52 -8.06 -15.43 40.99
C GLY A 52 -7.27 -14.79 42.14
N THR A 53 -6.55 -13.70 41.90
CA THR A 53 -5.85 -12.94 42.96
C THR A 53 -6.75 -11.96 43.72
N VAL A 54 -7.82 -11.46 43.07
CA VAL A 54 -8.73 -10.42 43.58
C VAL A 54 -10.18 -10.88 43.68
N ASP A 55 -10.94 -10.18 44.54
CA ASP A 55 -12.40 -10.23 44.64
C ASP A 55 -12.94 -8.97 43.95
N GLY A 56 -12.88 -8.96 42.61
CA GLY A 56 -13.09 -7.78 41.75
C GLY A 56 -13.21 -8.18 40.27
N ASN A 57 -13.53 -7.22 39.41
CA ASN A 57 -13.79 -7.48 37.99
C ASN A 57 -12.49 -7.29 37.20
N TYR A 58 -12.20 -8.16 36.23
CA TYR A 58 -10.97 -8.09 35.44
C TYR A 58 -11.12 -8.74 34.06
N VAL A 59 -10.23 -8.37 33.14
CA VAL A 59 -10.02 -9.04 31.85
C VAL A 59 -8.72 -9.85 31.92
N ASN A 60 -8.72 -11.03 31.31
CA ASN A 60 -7.56 -11.86 31.01
C ASN A 60 -7.33 -11.87 29.50
N TYR A 61 -6.07 -11.88 29.09
CA TYR A 61 -5.64 -12.08 27.72
C TYR A 61 -4.82 -13.36 27.60
N SER A 62 -5.07 -14.15 26.57
CA SER A 62 -4.41 -15.44 26.32
C SER A 62 -3.89 -15.60 24.89
N GLY A 63 -3.95 -14.53 24.07
CA GLY A 63 -3.60 -14.55 22.65
C GLY A 63 -2.11 -14.51 22.31
N PHE A 64 -1.21 -14.56 23.32
CA PHE A 64 0.24 -14.54 23.09
C PHE A 64 0.74 -15.84 22.46
N VAL A 65 1.55 -15.72 21.40
CA VAL A 65 2.30 -16.82 20.79
C VAL A 65 3.71 -16.86 21.37
N TYR A 66 4.21 -18.06 21.67
CA TYR A 66 5.58 -18.28 22.16
C TYR A 66 6.29 -19.39 21.40
N TYR A 67 7.62 -19.29 21.30
CA TYR A 67 8.47 -20.34 20.76
C TYR A 67 8.39 -21.63 21.61
N ASN A 68 7.81 -22.70 21.04
CA ASN A 68 7.78 -24.06 21.59
C ASN A 68 7.23 -24.14 23.04
N ASN A 69 5.96 -23.76 23.20
CA ASN A 69 5.32 -23.61 24.50
C ASN A 69 5.03 -24.93 25.25
N ALA A 70 5.04 -24.86 26.59
CA ALA A 70 4.71 -25.95 27.50
C ALA A 70 3.66 -25.58 28.58
N ASN A 71 3.19 -24.33 28.63
CA ASN A 71 2.36 -23.81 29.73
C ASN A 71 0.87 -23.65 29.40
N GLY A 72 0.50 -23.36 28.14
CA GLY A 72 -0.91 -23.39 27.68
C GLY A 72 -1.34 -22.25 26.76
N ASP A 73 -0.50 -21.24 26.60
CA ASP A 73 -0.65 -20.15 25.62
C ASP A 73 -0.40 -20.67 24.18
N PHE A 74 -0.60 -19.83 23.15
CA PHE A 74 -0.64 -20.28 21.76
C PHE A 74 0.72 -20.78 21.22
N ASP A 75 0.65 -21.77 20.31
CA ASP A 75 1.79 -22.28 19.54
C ASP A 75 1.86 -21.57 18.17
N GLN A 76 3.00 -21.69 17.50
CA GLN A 76 3.35 -21.08 16.20
C GLN A 76 2.56 -21.67 15.01
N THR A 77 1.49 -22.43 15.24
CA THR A 77 0.74 -23.12 14.18
C THR A 77 -0.72 -23.31 14.53
N PHE A 78 -1.59 -22.70 13.71
CA PHE A 78 -3.03 -22.96 13.66
C PHE A 78 -3.36 -23.78 12.41
N ASN A 79 -4.16 -24.85 12.54
CA ASN A 79 -4.48 -25.75 11.43
C ASN A 79 -5.92 -26.31 11.46
N GLY A 80 -6.84 -25.57 10.83
CA GLY A 80 -8.27 -25.90 10.83
C GLY A 80 -9.02 -25.33 12.04
N ASP A 81 -8.42 -24.36 12.73
CA ASP A 81 -8.90 -23.77 13.97
C ASP A 81 -9.71 -22.48 13.74
N THR A 82 -10.36 -22.00 14.81
CA THR A 82 -11.00 -20.69 14.86
C THR A 82 -10.43 -19.88 16.01
N VAL A 83 -10.05 -18.64 15.78
CA VAL A 83 -9.66 -17.69 16.83
C VAL A 83 -10.62 -16.51 16.80
N ASN A 84 -11.11 -16.08 17.96
CA ASN A 84 -11.92 -14.87 18.13
C ASN A 84 -11.11 -13.90 19.02
N GLY A 85 -10.83 -12.70 18.50
CA GLY A 85 -9.87 -11.78 19.09
C GLY A 85 -8.45 -11.96 18.55
N THR A 86 -7.51 -11.25 19.17
CA THR A 86 -6.20 -10.96 18.57
C THR A 86 -5.07 -11.85 19.03
N ILE A 87 -4.28 -12.32 18.07
CA ILE A 87 -3.03 -13.05 18.25
C ILE A 87 -1.87 -12.04 18.40
N SER A 88 -1.15 -12.06 19.53
CA SER A 88 0.05 -11.23 19.73
C SER A 88 1.32 -12.07 19.56
N THR A 89 2.17 -11.69 18.62
CA THR A 89 3.49 -12.28 18.35
C THR A 89 4.63 -11.54 19.04
N TYR A 90 4.32 -10.59 19.95
CA TYR A 90 5.31 -9.78 20.67
C TYR A 90 6.46 -10.62 21.25
N TYR A 91 6.16 -11.69 21.99
CA TYR A 91 7.15 -12.58 22.60
C TYR A 91 7.72 -13.66 21.65
N LEU A 92 7.24 -13.74 20.41
CA LEU A 92 7.83 -14.54 19.33
C LEU A 92 8.83 -13.73 18.50
N ASN A 93 8.78 -12.39 18.52
CA ASN A 93 9.69 -11.53 17.75
C ASN A 93 10.56 -10.57 18.58
N HIS A 94 10.26 -10.37 19.87
CA HIS A 94 11.20 -9.76 20.83
C HIS A 94 11.92 -10.88 21.60
N ASP A 95 12.53 -11.77 20.81
CA ASP A 95 12.94 -13.12 21.18
C ASP A 95 14.35 -13.18 21.81
N TYR A 96 14.71 -14.33 22.38
CA TYR A 96 15.86 -14.49 23.26
C TYR A 96 17.08 -15.11 22.52
N ASN A 97 17.78 -14.30 21.70
CA ASN A 97 19.09 -14.50 20.99
C ASN A 97 19.01 -14.99 19.52
N ASP A 98 19.34 -14.10 18.58
CA ASP A 98 19.93 -14.16 17.21
C ASP A 98 19.85 -15.45 16.32
N ALA A 99 19.08 -16.47 16.67
CA ALA A 99 19.20 -17.81 16.10
C ALA A 99 17.91 -18.66 16.23
N THR A 100 16.81 -18.01 16.59
CA THR A 100 15.49 -18.61 16.79
C THR A 100 14.69 -18.52 15.48
N SER A 101 13.39 -18.82 15.51
CA SER A 101 12.58 -18.91 14.27
C SER A 101 11.27 -18.19 14.50
N ASN A 102 11.23 -16.90 14.15
CA ASN A 102 10.14 -16.00 14.44
C ASN A 102 8.99 -16.21 13.43
N GLU A 103 8.43 -17.43 13.39
CA GLU A 103 7.52 -17.90 12.34
C GLU A 103 6.13 -18.24 12.89
N LEU A 104 5.06 -17.69 12.29
CA LEU A 104 3.67 -18.01 12.60
C LEU A 104 2.98 -18.61 11.36
N ASN A 105 2.43 -19.83 11.51
CA ASN A 105 1.71 -20.54 10.46
C ASN A 105 0.20 -20.62 10.72
N ILE A 106 -0.62 -20.23 9.75
CA ILE A 106 -2.09 -20.23 9.84
C ILE A 106 -2.69 -20.87 8.59
N SER A 107 -3.17 -22.11 8.73
CA SER A 107 -3.58 -22.94 7.59
C SER A 107 -4.98 -23.54 7.75
N ASN A 108 -5.83 -23.44 6.73
CA ASN A 108 -7.22 -23.94 6.76
C ASN A 108 -8.10 -23.35 7.88
N SER A 109 -7.66 -22.25 8.52
CA SER A 109 -8.26 -21.68 9.73
C SER A 109 -9.09 -20.44 9.41
N VAL A 110 -9.89 -19.99 10.40
CA VAL A 110 -10.55 -18.68 10.38
C VAL A 110 -10.11 -17.90 11.61
N ILE A 111 -9.51 -16.74 11.39
CA ILE A 111 -9.16 -15.80 12.45
C ILE A 111 -10.16 -14.66 12.32
N HIS A 112 -10.98 -14.49 13.35
CA HIS A 112 -11.82 -13.33 13.57
C HIS A 112 -11.05 -12.41 14.51
N GLY A 113 -10.33 -11.44 13.95
CA GLY A 113 -9.62 -10.40 14.70
C GLY A 113 -8.32 -10.02 13.99
N SER A 114 -7.27 -9.77 14.78
CA SER A 114 -5.99 -9.33 14.22
C SER A 114 -4.80 -10.20 14.64
N ILE A 115 -3.70 -10.01 13.91
CA ILE A 115 -2.37 -10.50 14.25
C ILE A 115 -1.51 -9.25 14.46
N THR A 116 -0.93 -9.12 15.64
CA THR A 116 -0.12 -7.96 16.02
C THR A 116 1.22 -8.38 16.61
N SER A 117 2.30 -7.64 16.31
CA SER A 117 3.57 -7.81 17.04
C SER A 117 3.62 -6.95 18.31
N MET A 118 2.61 -6.12 18.56
CA MET A 118 2.52 -5.21 19.70
C MET A 118 2.01 -5.91 20.98
N LEU A 119 2.23 -5.26 22.14
CA LEU A 119 1.58 -5.64 23.40
C LEU A 119 0.11 -5.17 23.43
N PRO A 120 -0.83 -5.97 23.98
CA PRO A 120 -2.21 -5.54 24.14
C PRO A 120 -2.41 -4.43 25.17
N ILE A 121 -3.30 -3.48 24.89
CA ILE A 121 -3.52 -2.30 25.74
C ILE A 121 -5.01 -2.11 26.03
N GLY A 122 -5.34 -1.93 27.32
CA GLY A 122 -6.63 -1.41 27.76
C GLY A 122 -6.55 0.05 28.10
N TYR A 123 -7.55 0.82 27.66
CA TYR A 123 -7.63 2.26 27.91
C TYR A 123 -8.78 2.55 28.88
N TYR A 124 -8.47 3.20 30.01
CA TYR A 124 -9.50 3.75 30.87
C TYR A 124 -10.23 4.87 30.12
N ASP A 125 -11.55 4.74 29.96
CA ASP A 125 -12.44 5.79 29.44
C ASP A 125 -11.92 6.48 28.16
N ARG A 126 -11.60 5.66 27.14
CA ARG A 126 -10.99 6.11 25.87
C ARG A 126 -11.82 7.14 25.09
N PHE A 127 -13.09 7.30 25.42
CA PHE A 127 -14.09 7.97 24.59
C PHE A 127 -14.91 9.07 25.29
N ASP A 128 -14.89 9.21 26.63
CA ASP A 128 -15.45 10.43 27.25
C ASP A 128 -14.47 11.61 27.12
N THR A 129 -14.96 12.67 26.47
CA THR A 129 -14.21 13.91 26.21
C THR A 129 -14.56 15.03 27.21
N LEU A 130 -15.39 14.77 28.22
CA LEU A 130 -15.97 15.77 29.12
C LEU A 130 -15.26 15.89 30.47
N ASP A 131 -14.74 14.80 31.05
CA ASP A 131 -13.99 14.76 32.33
C ASP A 131 -12.47 14.55 32.12
N HIS A 132 -11.94 14.99 30.97
CA HIS A 132 -10.54 14.78 30.55
C HIS A 132 -9.52 15.58 31.41
N ASP A 133 -9.08 15.00 32.52
CA ASP A 133 -8.09 15.55 33.46
C ASP A 133 -6.63 15.51 32.94
N GLY A 134 -6.41 15.09 31.68
CA GLY A 134 -5.10 15.11 31.00
C GLY A 134 -4.19 13.92 31.27
N TYR A 135 -4.71 12.86 31.88
CA TYR A 135 -4.03 11.58 32.11
C TYR A 135 -4.93 10.43 31.68
N SER A 136 -4.62 9.80 30.55
CA SER A 136 -5.18 8.49 30.19
C SER A 136 -4.45 7.40 30.98
N GLU A 137 -5.09 6.88 32.02
CA GLU A 137 -4.63 5.64 32.65
C GLU A 137 -4.87 4.47 31.69
N TYR A 138 -3.87 3.60 31.53
CA TYR A 138 -3.93 2.45 30.64
C TYR A 138 -3.27 1.23 31.30
N TYR A 139 -3.64 0.03 30.84
CA TYR A 139 -3.02 -1.22 31.27
C TYR A 139 -2.46 -1.96 30.05
N GLN A 140 -1.15 -2.20 30.04
CA GLN A 140 -0.48 -3.05 29.05
C GLN A 140 -0.41 -4.50 29.56
N PHE A 141 -1.02 -5.43 28.82
CA PHE A 141 -0.92 -6.85 29.10
C PHE A 141 0.50 -7.32 28.83
N ASN A 142 1.12 -7.91 29.85
CA ASN A 142 2.45 -8.50 29.78
C ASN A 142 2.48 -9.71 30.72
N ASN A 143 3.10 -10.81 30.31
CA ASN A 143 3.10 -12.07 31.08
C ASN A 143 4.11 -12.06 32.25
N GLY A 144 4.47 -10.88 32.76
CA GLY A 144 5.54 -10.69 33.76
C GLY A 144 6.94 -11.14 33.29
N THR A 145 7.12 -11.38 31.99
CA THR A 145 8.39 -11.76 31.36
C THR A 145 9.03 -10.53 30.72
N ASP A 146 10.12 -10.05 31.33
CA ASP A 146 11.01 -9.06 30.71
C ASP A 146 11.55 -9.63 29.38
N THR A 147 11.41 -8.90 28.28
CA THR A 147 12.17 -9.17 27.05
C THR A 147 13.66 -8.95 27.33
N VAL A 148 14.54 -9.79 26.79
CA VAL A 148 15.99 -9.69 27.07
C VAL A 148 16.65 -8.54 26.32
N ASP A 149 16.11 -8.19 25.16
CA ASP A 149 16.37 -6.92 24.49
C ASP A 149 15.07 -6.39 23.84
N GLY A 150 15.06 -5.10 23.52
CA GLY A 150 14.08 -4.44 22.67
C GLY A 150 14.71 -3.66 21.52
N ASN A 151 16.03 -3.75 21.33
CA ASN A 151 16.74 -3.24 20.16
C ASN A 151 16.36 -4.05 18.90
N TRP A 152 16.26 -3.39 17.75
CA TRP A 152 16.17 -4.06 16.44
C TRP A 152 17.49 -4.72 16.04
N TYR A 153 17.41 -5.85 15.32
CA TYR A 153 18.52 -6.60 14.76
C TYR A 153 18.27 -6.83 13.26
N ASP A 154 19.11 -6.22 12.41
CA ASP A 154 19.07 -6.38 10.94
C ASP A 154 19.01 -7.86 10.54
N GLY A 155 17.91 -8.26 9.91
CA GLY A 155 17.69 -9.62 9.42
C GLY A 155 17.02 -10.59 10.41
N ASP A 156 16.58 -10.15 11.59
CA ASP A 156 15.72 -10.95 12.50
C ASP A 156 14.23 -10.88 12.09
N VAL A 157 13.97 -11.28 10.85
CA VAL A 157 12.71 -11.00 10.15
C VAL A 157 11.57 -11.94 10.59
N PHE A 158 10.47 -11.37 11.07
CA PHE A 158 9.22 -12.07 11.35
C PHE A 158 8.69 -12.75 10.10
N THR A 159 8.16 -13.97 10.19
CA THR A 159 7.59 -14.69 9.04
C THR A 159 6.15 -15.14 9.32
N LEU A 160 5.19 -14.58 8.57
CA LEU A 160 3.76 -14.87 8.69
C LEU A 160 3.27 -15.66 7.46
N ASN A 161 2.92 -16.93 7.67
CA ASN A 161 2.51 -17.86 6.61
C ASN A 161 1.00 -18.16 6.68
N ILE A 162 0.24 -17.67 5.72
CA ILE A 162 -1.23 -17.76 5.66
C ILE A 162 -1.63 -18.61 4.43
N ALA A 163 -2.35 -19.71 4.64
CA ALA A 163 -2.63 -20.70 3.58
C ALA A 163 -4.03 -21.33 3.64
N ASN A 164 -4.88 -21.04 2.64
CA ASN A 164 -6.28 -21.47 2.60
C ASN A 164 -7.05 -21.05 3.88
N SER A 165 -6.79 -19.84 4.38
CA SER A 165 -7.34 -19.30 5.63
C SER A 165 -8.05 -17.97 5.40
N THR A 166 -9.02 -17.63 6.24
CA THR A 166 -9.55 -16.27 6.35
C THR A 166 -8.95 -15.61 7.59
N ILE A 167 -8.55 -14.35 7.46
CA ILE A 167 -8.33 -13.42 8.55
C ILE A 167 -9.19 -12.20 8.24
N ASP A 168 -10.33 -12.09 8.91
CA ASP A 168 -11.21 -10.93 8.87
C ASP A 168 -11.01 -10.13 10.16
N ASP A 169 -11.21 -8.82 10.10
CA ASP A 169 -10.95 -7.86 11.18
C ASP A 169 -12.11 -7.72 12.18
N ASP A 170 -13.17 -8.53 12.05
CA ASP A 170 -14.15 -8.73 13.13
C ASP A 170 -13.40 -9.09 14.45
N TYR A 171 -13.57 -8.33 15.54
CA TYR A 171 -12.90 -8.54 16.85
C TYR A 171 -11.41 -8.09 16.96
N GLU A 172 -11.02 -6.92 16.44
CA GLU A 172 -9.72 -6.29 16.78
C GLU A 172 -9.66 -5.81 18.25
N ALA A 173 -10.80 -5.75 18.93
CA ALA A 173 -10.88 -5.34 20.32
C ALA A 173 -11.94 -6.10 21.13
N PHE A 174 -11.79 -6.04 22.44
CA PHE A 174 -12.75 -6.55 23.40
C PHE A 174 -13.51 -5.39 24.08
N TYR A 175 -14.79 -5.26 23.72
CA TYR A 175 -15.74 -4.30 24.27
C TYR A 175 -16.67 -4.94 25.30
N PHE A 176 -16.95 -4.23 26.39
CA PHE A 176 -17.91 -4.67 27.40
C PHE A 176 -18.48 -3.51 28.22
N THR A 177 -19.70 -3.71 28.71
CA THR A 177 -20.31 -2.87 29.76
C THR A 177 -20.27 -3.63 31.08
N ASP A 178 -19.57 -3.09 32.07
CA ASP A 178 -19.62 -3.54 33.47
C ASP A 178 -20.89 -2.96 34.16
N SER A 179 -21.48 -3.68 35.12
CA SER A 179 -22.59 -3.18 35.93
C SER A 179 -22.47 -3.53 37.42
N TYR A 180 -21.66 -2.76 38.12
CA TYR A 180 -21.35 -2.96 39.54
C TYR A 180 -22.22 -2.13 40.50
N LYS A 181 -22.02 -2.32 41.81
CA LYS A 181 -22.73 -1.58 42.87
C LYS A 181 -21.82 -0.72 43.72
N ASP A 182 -22.02 0.59 43.65
CA ASP A 182 -21.47 1.53 44.62
C ASP A 182 -22.51 1.74 45.74
N GLY A 183 -22.37 0.91 46.78
CA GLY A 183 -23.33 0.86 47.89
C GLY A 183 -24.72 0.37 47.47
N ASP A 184 -25.73 1.22 47.62
CA ASP A 184 -27.14 0.92 47.28
C ASP A 184 -27.50 1.28 45.82
N VAL A 185 -26.53 1.73 45.00
CA VAL A 185 -26.75 2.20 43.61
C VAL A 185 -25.97 1.34 42.62
N THR A 186 -26.62 0.89 41.55
CA THR A 186 -25.94 0.29 40.38
C THR A 186 -25.32 1.40 39.54
N LYS A 187 -24.02 1.26 39.27
CA LYS A 187 -23.27 2.02 38.26
C LYS A 187 -23.05 1.16 37.02
N TYR A 188 -22.59 1.80 35.95
CA TYR A 188 -22.10 1.15 34.74
C TYR A 188 -20.80 1.83 34.32
N THR A 189 -19.89 1.09 33.70
CA THR A 189 -18.77 1.62 32.92
C THR A 189 -18.71 0.88 31.58
N ASN A 190 -18.23 1.53 30.54
CA ASN A 190 -17.99 0.93 29.22
C ASN A 190 -16.50 1.09 28.94
N GLU A 191 -15.82 0.00 28.60
CA GLU A 191 -14.36 -0.02 28.51
C GLU A 191 -13.93 -0.85 27.29
N THR A 192 -12.73 -0.57 26.77
CA THR A 192 -12.20 -1.18 25.53
C THR A 192 -10.76 -1.63 25.73
N PHE A 193 -10.47 -2.83 25.20
CA PHE A 193 -9.13 -3.42 25.15
C PHE A 193 -8.77 -3.73 23.70
N ASP A 194 -7.67 -3.18 23.19
CA ASP A 194 -7.32 -3.21 21.76
C ASP A 194 -5.81 -3.27 21.47
N VAL A 195 -5.48 -3.49 20.18
CA VAL A 195 -4.23 -4.13 19.75
C VAL A 195 -3.80 -3.89 18.29
N SER A 196 -4.73 -3.48 17.42
CA SER A 196 -4.44 -3.16 16.01
C SER A 196 -5.26 -1.97 15.52
N LYS A 197 -4.90 -1.42 14.35
CA LYS A 197 -5.43 -0.19 13.77
C LYS A 197 -6.75 -0.38 12.98
N GLY A 198 -7.60 -1.34 13.37
CA GLY A 198 -8.75 -1.75 12.55
C GLY A 198 -8.36 -2.61 11.34
N VAL A 199 -7.42 -3.55 11.53
CA VAL A 199 -6.88 -4.40 10.46
C VAL A 199 -6.49 -5.79 10.96
N ALA A 200 -6.60 -6.76 10.06
CA ALA A 200 -6.28 -8.19 10.25
C ALA A 200 -4.79 -8.46 10.56
N VAL A 201 -3.87 -7.62 10.08
CA VAL A 201 -2.42 -7.71 10.37
C VAL A 201 -1.86 -6.32 10.68
N ASN A 202 -1.24 -6.13 11.83
CA ASN A 202 -0.64 -4.86 12.26
C ASN A 202 0.73 -5.10 12.91
N LEU A 203 1.83 -4.82 12.21
CA LEU A 203 3.17 -5.19 12.65
C LEU A 203 4.11 -3.98 12.74
N ASP A 204 4.91 -3.94 13.79
CA ASP A 204 6.00 -3.00 14.08
C ASP A 204 7.38 -3.69 14.08
N VAL A 205 7.52 -4.74 13.26
CA VAL A 205 8.73 -5.55 13.08
C VAL A 205 8.98 -5.86 11.60
N GLU A 206 10.24 -6.05 11.19
CA GLU A 206 10.58 -6.52 9.83
C GLU A 206 9.80 -7.79 9.50
N SER A 207 9.12 -7.82 8.36
CA SER A 207 8.06 -8.81 8.11
C SER A 207 8.09 -9.43 6.71
N ASN A 208 8.20 -10.76 6.68
CA ASN A 208 7.96 -11.63 5.52
C ASN A 208 6.55 -12.23 5.60
N ILE A 209 5.57 -11.61 4.95
CA ILE A 209 4.18 -12.06 4.90
C ILE A 209 3.92 -12.86 3.62
N ASN A 210 3.45 -14.11 3.76
CA ASN A 210 3.14 -15.01 2.65
C ASN A 210 1.67 -15.44 2.70
N ILE A 211 0.83 -14.88 1.83
CA ILE A 211 -0.61 -15.17 1.72
C ILE A 211 -0.84 -16.06 0.50
N SER A 212 -1.50 -17.20 0.68
CA SER A 212 -1.51 -18.25 -0.34
C SER A 212 -2.79 -19.09 -0.40
N ASN A 213 -3.00 -19.81 -1.51
CA ASN A 213 -3.97 -20.89 -1.65
C ASN A 213 -5.44 -20.47 -1.38
N ASN A 214 -5.96 -19.41 -2.00
CA ASN A 214 -7.31 -18.87 -1.77
C ASN A 214 -7.51 -18.45 -0.29
N SER A 215 -6.55 -17.69 0.24
CA SER A 215 -6.72 -16.99 1.52
C SER A 215 -7.42 -15.64 1.35
N ARG A 216 -7.93 -15.09 2.46
CA ARG A 216 -8.50 -13.75 2.56
C ARG A 216 -7.92 -13.03 3.77
N VAL A 217 -7.52 -11.77 3.62
CA VAL A 217 -6.96 -10.93 4.69
C VAL A 217 -7.55 -9.52 4.55
N ALA A 218 -8.12 -8.97 5.62
CA ALA A 218 -8.75 -7.65 5.65
C ALA A 218 -7.82 -6.60 6.27
N GLY A 219 -7.08 -5.87 5.43
CA GLY A 219 -6.09 -4.88 5.86
C GLY A 219 -4.76 -5.46 6.33
N ILE A 220 -3.66 -4.83 5.91
CA ILE A 220 -2.31 -5.07 6.45
C ILE A 220 -1.66 -3.71 6.72
N ALA A 221 -1.32 -3.44 7.98
CA ALA A 221 -0.54 -2.28 8.39
C ALA A 221 0.85 -2.72 8.84
N LEU A 222 1.91 -2.20 8.21
CA LEU A 222 3.28 -2.29 8.69
C LEU A 222 3.75 -0.90 9.12
N SER A 223 4.55 -0.85 10.18
CA SER A 223 5.32 0.34 10.55
C SER A 223 6.73 -0.03 10.96
N GLN A 224 7.68 0.90 10.83
CA GLN A 224 8.96 0.77 11.53
C GLN A 224 8.71 0.76 13.05
N GLY A 225 9.44 -0.12 13.75
CA GLY A 225 9.43 -0.24 15.20
C GLY A 225 10.64 0.46 15.83
N ASN A 226 11.09 -0.04 16.99
CA ASN A 226 12.26 0.52 17.66
C ASN A 226 13.58 0.10 16.96
N THR A 227 14.03 0.94 16.02
CA THR A 227 15.27 0.78 15.24
C THR A 227 16.57 1.01 16.05
N TYR A 228 16.46 1.46 17.30
CA TYR A 228 17.62 1.79 18.15
C TYR A 228 18.54 0.59 18.38
N ASN A 229 19.78 0.67 17.89
CA ASN A 229 20.82 -0.34 18.15
C ASN A 229 22.18 0.33 18.41
N ASN A 230 22.84 0.00 19.53
CA ASN A 230 24.14 0.56 19.93
C ASN A 230 25.34 0.09 19.06
N THR A 231 25.11 -0.81 18.09
CA THR A 231 26.14 -1.41 17.23
C THR A 231 26.20 -0.71 15.88
N TYR A 232 25.04 -0.49 15.27
CA TYR A 232 24.90 0.13 13.96
C TYR A 232 24.96 1.65 14.12
N THR A 233 26.07 2.25 13.66
CA THR A 233 26.33 3.70 13.76
C THR A 233 27.05 4.28 12.55
N THR A 234 27.52 3.43 11.62
CA THR A 234 28.21 3.80 10.37
C THR A 234 28.13 2.68 9.30
N GLU A 235 27.22 1.71 9.45
CA GLU A 235 27.10 0.55 8.54
C GLU A 235 25.72 0.58 7.85
N SER A 236 25.66 0.05 6.63
CA SER A 236 24.50 0.17 5.74
C SER A 236 23.52 -0.97 5.98
N HIS A 237 22.31 -0.61 6.42
CA HIS A 237 21.19 -1.51 6.70
C HIS A 237 19.88 -0.87 6.21
N ASN A 238 18.83 -1.66 6.01
CA ASN A 238 17.48 -1.20 5.69
C ASN A 238 16.49 -1.99 6.56
N TRP A 239 15.30 -1.44 6.78
CA TRP A 239 14.18 -2.19 7.34
C TRP A 239 13.39 -2.87 6.21
N ASP A 240 13.67 -4.15 5.97
CA ASP A 240 13.12 -4.90 4.83
C ASP A 240 11.76 -5.54 5.15
N ASN A 241 10.70 -5.09 4.46
CA ASN A 241 9.36 -5.68 4.52
C ASN A 241 9.01 -6.36 3.18
N ASN A 242 8.47 -7.57 3.21
CA ASN A 242 8.11 -8.34 2.02
C ASN A 242 6.69 -8.95 2.15
N ILE A 243 5.77 -8.60 1.25
CA ILE A 243 4.41 -9.18 1.19
C ILE A 243 4.22 -9.93 -0.13
N ASN A 244 3.96 -11.23 -0.06
CA ASN A 244 3.77 -12.10 -1.23
C ASN A 244 2.36 -12.73 -1.22
N VAL A 245 1.55 -12.46 -2.24
CA VAL A 245 0.12 -12.87 -2.30
C VAL A 245 -0.16 -13.72 -3.53
N PHE A 246 -0.35 -15.03 -3.34
CA PHE A 246 -0.56 -16.02 -4.40
C PHE A 246 -1.98 -16.62 -4.37
N ASP A 247 -2.67 -16.64 -5.51
CA ASP A 247 -4.01 -17.24 -5.67
C ASP A 247 -5.05 -16.75 -4.63
N SER A 248 -4.93 -15.51 -4.11
CA SER A 248 -5.60 -15.05 -2.87
C SER A 248 -6.16 -13.62 -2.97
N THR A 249 -6.84 -13.15 -1.92
CA THR A 249 -7.38 -11.78 -1.85
C THR A 249 -6.87 -11.04 -0.61
N VAL A 250 -6.46 -9.78 -0.77
CA VAL A 250 -6.34 -8.79 0.32
C VAL A 250 -7.39 -7.71 0.07
N THR A 251 -8.15 -7.36 1.09
CA THR A 251 -9.18 -6.30 1.07
C THR A 251 -8.80 -5.15 1.98
N SER A 252 -9.59 -4.07 1.96
CA SER A 252 -9.63 -3.07 3.03
C SER A 252 -9.83 -3.71 4.41
N GLY A 253 -9.32 -3.03 5.44
CA GLY A 253 -9.79 -3.13 6.81
C GLY A 253 -10.70 -1.94 7.18
N SER A 254 -10.90 -1.68 8.47
CA SER A 254 -11.89 -0.75 9.03
C SER A 254 -11.37 0.66 9.41
N ASP A 255 -12.24 1.69 9.29
CA ASP A 255 -12.21 3.09 9.82
C ASP A 255 -11.49 3.21 11.16
N TYR A 256 -11.97 2.35 12.03
CA TYR A 256 -11.78 2.33 13.46
C TYR A 256 -11.81 0.87 13.89
N ILE A 257 -11.40 0.62 15.11
CA ILE A 257 -11.88 -0.56 15.82
C ILE A 257 -13.43 -0.55 15.79
N LEU A 258 -14.04 -1.65 15.40
CA LEU A 258 -15.49 -1.72 15.19
C LEU A 258 -16.26 -1.39 16.49
N ASP A 259 -17.08 -0.32 16.46
CA ASP A 259 -17.78 0.34 17.60
C ASP A 259 -16.95 1.35 18.45
N SER A 260 -15.89 1.96 17.91
CA SER A 260 -15.15 3.08 18.56
C SER A 260 -15.82 4.48 18.48
N ALA A 261 -17.06 4.59 17.97
CA ALA A 261 -17.65 5.86 17.55
C ALA A 261 -18.37 6.62 18.69
N TYR A 262 -17.78 7.71 19.19
CA TYR A 262 -18.39 8.51 20.26
C TYR A 262 -19.36 9.58 19.73
N THR A 263 -20.46 9.81 20.47
CA THR A 263 -21.49 10.79 20.12
C THR A 263 -21.51 11.97 21.09
N THR A 264 -21.44 13.18 20.55
CA THR A 264 -21.62 14.44 21.28
C THR A 264 -22.91 15.14 20.85
N ASP A 265 -23.38 16.13 21.63
CA ASP A 265 -24.47 17.05 21.25
C ASP A 265 -24.22 17.79 19.91
N THR A 266 -23.00 17.74 19.38
CA THR A 266 -22.60 18.37 18.09
C THR A 266 -22.39 17.40 16.93
N GLY A 267 -22.42 16.08 17.16
CA GLY A 267 -22.22 15.06 16.12
C GLY A 267 -21.59 13.76 16.65
N THR A 268 -21.60 12.72 15.82
CA THR A 268 -20.74 11.55 15.99
C THR A 268 -19.33 11.90 15.51
N PHE A 269 -18.31 11.50 16.26
CA PHE A 269 -16.90 11.70 15.91
C PHE A 269 -16.14 10.38 16.03
N GLY A 270 -15.38 10.05 15.00
CA GLY A 270 -14.36 9.01 15.02
C GLY A 270 -12.97 9.60 15.25
N THR A 271 -12.02 8.76 15.67
CA THR A 271 -10.60 9.11 15.86
C THR A 271 -9.70 8.03 15.25
N GLY A 272 -9.84 7.84 13.93
CA GLY A 272 -9.27 6.78 13.09
C GLY A 272 -9.03 7.30 11.66
N HIS A 273 -8.36 6.51 10.82
CA HIS A 273 -7.74 6.97 9.55
C HIS A 273 -7.47 5.82 8.51
N PHE A 274 -8.41 4.88 8.32
CA PHE A 274 -8.30 3.72 7.37
C PHE A 274 -9.62 3.18 6.67
N GLY A 275 -10.76 3.07 5.98
CA GLY A 275 -11.61 1.85 5.96
C GLY A 275 -13.13 2.00 6.20
N ASN A 276 -13.85 2.91 5.55
CA ASN A 276 -15.30 3.10 5.74
C ASN A 276 -16.13 1.87 5.32
N SER A 277 -16.45 0.99 6.26
CA SER A 277 -17.35 -0.15 6.05
C SER A 277 -18.34 -0.34 7.21
N GLU A 278 -19.58 -0.75 6.92
CA GLU A 278 -20.55 -1.16 7.95
C GLU A 278 -20.28 -2.60 8.47
N GLU A 279 -19.52 -3.41 7.70
CA GLU A 279 -19.06 -4.77 8.02
C GLU A 279 -17.67 -4.99 7.35
N PRO A 280 -16.72 -5.72 7.97
CA PRO A 280 -15.40 -6.07 7.40
C PRO A 280 -15.29 -6.44 5.91
N SER A 281 -14.13 -6.09 5.33
CA SER A 281 -13.67 -6.44 3.96
C SER A 281 -14.45 -5.85 2.76
N ASP A 282 -15.48 -5.04 2.98
CA ASP A 282 -16.19 -4.31 1.91
C ASP A 282 -15.46 -3.00 1.57
N TYR A 283 -14.89 -2.91 0.36
CA TYR A 283 -14.31 -1.68 -0.19
C TYR A 283 -15.43 -0.77 -0.75
N THR A 284 -15.59 0.43 -0.19
CA THR A 284 -16.63 1.40 -0.58
C THR A 284 -16.10 2.53 -1.44
N GLY A 285 -14.80 2.84 -1.37
CA GLY A 285 -14.12 3.77 -2.28
C GLY A 285 -12.86 4.40 -1.69
N ALA A 286 -12.47 5.55 -2.25
CA ALA A 286 -11.34 6.35 -1.80
C ALA A 286 -11.42 6.67 -0.29
N GLY A 287 -10.37 6.29 0.43
CA GLY A 287 -10.29 6.24 1.88
C GLY A 287 -10.02 4.82 2.41
N ASP A 288 -10.51 3.77 1.73
CA ASP A 288 -10.60 2.44 2.33
C ASP A 288 -9.32 1.61 2.14
N VAL A 289 -8.37 1.81 3.04
CA VAL A 289 -7.00 1.24 2.97
C VAL A 289 -6.96 -0.28 3.14
N ALA A 290 -6.34 -0.98 2.19
CA ALA A 290 -5.97 -2.40 2.27
C ALA A 290 -4.52 -2.64 2.70
N LEU A 291 -3.60 -1.75 2.32
CA LEU A 291 -2.18 -1.83 2.70
C LEU A 291 -1.69 -0.47 3.20
N SER A 292 -1.13 -0.40 4.40
CA SER A 292 -0.47 0.82 4.91
C SER A 292 0.97 0.55 5.37
N PHE A 293 1.88 1.43 4.98
CA PHE A 293 3.29 1.42 5.40
C PHE A 293 3.62 2.79 6.03
N THR A 294 4.35 2.81 7.16
CA THR A 294 4.66 4.05 7.90
C THR A 294 6.05 3.95 8.53
N ASP A 295 6.89 4.95 8.36
CA ASP A 295 8.17 5.08 9.08
C ASP A 295 7.96 5.33 10.59
N ASP A 296 9.05 5.47 11.35
CA ASP A 296 9.00 5.77 12.79
C ASP A 296 8.94 7.27 13.13
N ASN A 297 8.62 8.11 12.13
CA ASN A 297 8.62 9.58 12.19
C ASN A 297 10.04 10.12 12.52
N GLY A 298 11.03 9.69 11.74
CA GLY A 298 12.39 10.24 11.79
C GLY A 298 13.16 9.96 13.08
N ALA A 299 12.93 8.79 13.70
CA ALA A 299 13.73 8.27 14.81
C ALA A 299 14.76 7.21 14.33
N SER A 300 14.52 6.61 13.16
CA SER A 300 15.38 5.64 12.48
C SER A 300 16.47 6.32 11.64
N ASP A 301 17.69 5.77 11.66
CA ASP A 301 18.74 6.09 10.68
C ASP A 301 18.57 5.32 9.34
N TYR A 302 17.62 4.38 9.27
CA TYR A 302 17.54 3.33 8.23
C TYR A 302 16.25 3.44 7.41
N ALA A 303 16.39 3.44 6.08
CA ALA A 303 15.26 3.40 5.16
C ALA A 303 14.43 2.11 5.28
N MET A 304 13.11 2.27 5.26
CA MET A 304 12.11 1.23 5.13
C MET A 304 11.93 0.82 3.66
N LYS A 305 12.19 -0.44 3.33
CA LYS A 305 12.07 -0.97 1.95
C LYS A 305 10.93 -1.99 1.88
N ASN A 306 9.80 -1.57 1.31
CA ASN A 306 8.56 -2.35 1.29
C ASN A 306 8.34 -2.97 -0.09
N ASN A 307 8.42 -4.30 -0.19
CA ASN A 307 8.31 -5.04 -1.44
C ASN A 307 7.01 -5.87 -1.45
N VAL A 308 6.07 -5.53 -2.34
CA VAL A 308 4.74 -6.12 -2.38
C VAL A 308 4.49 -6.79 -3.73
N TYR A 309 4.18 -8.09 -3.73
CA TYR A 309 4.01 -8.89 -4.95
C TYR A 309 2.72 -9.72 -4.93
N PHE A 310 1.81 -9.44 -5.88
CA PHE A 310 0.57 -10.19 -6.11
C PHE A 310 0.69 -11.05 -7.37
N SER A 311 0.28 -12.32 -7.31
CA SER A 311 0.31 -13.25 -8.45
C SER A 311 -0.97 -14.08 -8.55
N ASN A 312 -1.73 -13.93 -9.64
CA ASN A 312 -3.09 -14.47 -9.81
C ASN A 312 -4.02 -14.14 -8.60
N SER A 313 -3.87 -12.92 -8.06
CA SER A 313 -4.48 -12.48 -6.80
C SER A 313 -5.29 -11.18 -6.97
N THR A 314 -5.99 -10.76 -5.92
CA THR A 314 -6.76 -9.50 -5.92
C THR A 314 -6.39 -8.63 -4.72
N LEU A 315 -6.13 -7.36 -4.98
CA LEU A 315 -6.06 -6.27 -4.02
C LEU A 315 -7.33 -5.41 -4.20
N MET A 316 -8.07 -5.19 -3.12
CA MET A 316 -9.36 -4.50 -3.14
C MET A 316 -9.38 -3.48 -2.00
N GLY A 317 -8.85 -2.29 -2.26
CA GLY A 317 -8.56 -1.27 -1.26
C GLY A 317 -7.36 -0.42 -1.62
N ASP A 318 -7.28 0.72 -0.93
CA ASP A 318 -6.28 1.73 -1.18
C ASP A 318 -4.91 1.29 -0.62
N VAL A 319 -3.85 1.84 -1.18
CA VAL A 319 -2.47 1.63 -0.72
C VAL A 319 -1.92 2.94 -0.22
N LYS A 320 -1.48 2.96 1.03
CA LYS A 320 -1.01 4.14 1.74
C LYS A 320 0.44 3.98 2.17
N PHE A 321 1.25 4.98 1.84
CA PHE A 321 2.64 5.07 2.23
C PHE A 321 2.86 6.35 3.05
N THR A 322 3.69 6.29 4.07
CA THR A 322 4.05 7.45 4.90
C THR A 322 5.50 7.32 5.32
N SER A 323 6.26 8.39 5.10
CA SER A 323 7.69 8.49 5.31
C SER A 323 8.02 9.91 5.74
N THR A 324 9.06 10.07 6.56
CA THR A 324 9.65 11.37 6.92
C THR A 324 11.17 11.28 6.78
N TRP A 325 11.90 12.38 6.98
CA TRP A 325 13.37 12.29 6.97
C TRP A 325 13.89 11.38 8.10
N ASN A 326 14.68 10.37 7.72
CA ASN A 326 15.51 9.59 8.64
C ASN A 326 16.30 10.50 9.60
N ALA A 327 16.61 10.02 10.80
CA ALA A 327 17.29 10.76 11.87
C ALA A 327 18.70 11.28 11.49
N ASN A 328 19.31 10.71 10.45
CA ASN A 328 20.60 11.06 9.85
C ASN A 328 20.49 11.91 8.57
N PHE A 329 19.30 12.34 8.14
CA PHE A 329 19.12 13.19 6.97
C PHE A 329 18.80 14.65 7.34
N ASP A 330 19.49 15.59 6.68
CA ASP A 330 19.37 17.02 6.93
C ASP A 330 19.15 17.80 5.62
N ALA A 331 17.88 18.13 5.37
CA ALA A 331 17.45 18.97 4.25
C ALA A 331 17.95 20.44 4.33
N ASP A 332 18.49 20.89 5.47
CA ASP A 332 19.15 22.18 5.65
C ASP A 332 20.68 22.07 5.41
N GLY A 333 21.28 20.89 5.67
CA GLY A 333 22.65 20.47 5.37
C GLY A 333 23.70 20.88 6.41
N ASP A 334 24.57 19.94 6.84
CA ASP A 334 25.60 20.18 7.87
C ASP A 334 27.02 19.73 7.46
N ASP A 335 28.03 20.49 7.88
CA ASP A 335 29.46 20.24 7.65
C ASP A 335 30.01 19.37 8.79
N THR A 336 29.45 18.16 8.94
CA THR A 336 29.81 17.22 10.02
C THR A 336 31.26 16.75 9.91
N ASN A 337 31.77 16.67 8.68
CA ASN A 337 33.12 16.21 8.36
C ASN A 337 34.20 17.31 8.59
N GLY A 338 33.82 18.59 8.47
CA GLY A 338 34.64 19.76 8.80
C GLY A 338 35.57 20.24 7.69
N ASP A 339 35.32 19.90 6.42
CA ASP A 339 36.09 20.38 5.26
C ASP A 339 35.55 21.70 4.65
N GLY A 340 34.33 22.09 5.01
CA GLY A 340 33.67 23.32 4.56
C GLY A 340 32.62 23.13 3.47
N VAL A 341 32.26 21.89 3.12
CA VAL A 341 31.09 21.52 2.32
C VAL A 341 30.01 20.98 3.29
N PRO A 342 28.76 21.49 3.24
CA PRO A 342 27.64 20.84 3.92
C PRO A 342 27.23 19.58 3.17
N ASP A 343 26.95 18.51 3.91
CA ASP A 343 26.45 17.21 3.42
C ASP A 343 25.00 17.01 3.92
N THR A 344 24.16 16.23 3.24
CA THR A 344 22.78 15.92 3.72
C THR A 344 22.73 14.70 4.64
N ASN A 345 23.68 13.77 4.51
CA ASN A 345 23.70 12.46 5.17
C ASN A 345 24.27 12.43 6.60
N HIS A 346 24.49 13.59 7.23
CA HIS A 346 25.17 13.75 8.55
C HIS A 346 26.49 12.97 8.71
N GLY A 347 27.19 12.66 7.61
CA GLY A 347 28.45 11.92 7.61
C GLY A 347 28.31 10.40 7.42
N TRP A 348 27.14 9.91 7.04
CA TRP A 348 26.97 8.56 6.47
C TRP A 348 27.64 8.46 5.09
N ALA A 349 27.74 7.23 4.55
CA ALA A 349 28.58 6.94 3.37
C ALA A 349 27.80 6.74 2.05
N ASP A 350 26.47 6.72 2.10
CA ASP A 350 25.58 6.46 0.95
C ASP A 350 24.21 7.09 1.24
N ASP A 351 23.75 7.99 0.38
CA ASP A 351 22.51 8.74 0.57
C ASP A 351 21.26 7.91 0.24
N GLY A 352 21.42 6.77 -0.46
CA GLY A 352 20.32 5.84 -0.79
C GLY A 352 19.73 5.12 0.43
N LEU A 353 20.33 5.30 1.60
CA LEU A 353 19.87 4.83 2.91
C LEU A 353 18.86 5.79 3.56
N ASN A 354 18.68 6.99 2.98
CA ASN A 354 17.82 8.07 3.48
C ASN A 354 16.53 8.23 2.65
N VAL A 355 16.15 7.17 1.92
CA VAL A 355 14.96 7.14 1.04
C VAL A 355 14.19 5.85 1.28
N ASP A 356 13.01 5.95 1.87
CA ASP A 356 12.07 4.83 1.99
C ASP A 356 11.54 4.41 0.61
N GLU A 357 11.15 3.16 0.47
CA GLU A 357 10.57 2.64 -0.77
C GLU A 357 9.29 1.85 -0.53
N LEU A 358 8.31 2.02 -1.41
CA LEU A 358 7.22 1.09 -1.61
C LEU A 358 7.20 0.62 -3.07
N ASN A 359 7.48 -0.66 -3.30
CA ASN A 359 7.55 -1.28 -4.60
C ASN A 359 6.39 -2.30 -4.75
N LEU A 360 5.28 -1.88 -5.36
CA LEU A 360 4.09 -2.71 -5.57
C LEU A 360 4.09 -3.34 -6.97
N THR A 361 4.02 -4.67 -7.04
CA THR A 361 3.96 -5.45 -8.29
C THR A 361 2.70 -6.31 -8.36
N LEU A 362 1.93 -6.15 -9.45
CA LEU A 362 0.80 -6.99 -9.82
C LEU A 362 1.20 -7.88 -11.00
N ASP A 363 1.11 -9.20 -10.88
CA ASP A 363 1.57 -10.15 -11.90
C ASP A 363 0.57 -11.28 -12.20
N ASN A 364 0.73 -11.92 -13.36
CA ASN A 364 -0.01 -13.09 -13.84
C ASN A 364 -1.55 -12.94 -13.79
N GLY A 365 -2.05 -11.77 -14.19
CA GLY A 365 -3.50 -11.49 -14.18
C GLY A 365 -4.05 -11.09 -12.81
N SER A 366 -3.20 -10.54 -11.93
CA SER A 366 -3.66 -9.96 -10.67
C SER A 366 -4.42 -8.66 -10.92
N LYS A 367 -5.38 -8.34 -10.05
CA LYS A 367 -6.18 -7.11 -10.14
C LYS A 367 -6.06 -6.27 -8.87
N TRP A 368 -5.87 -4.97 -9.04
CA TRP A 368 -6.07 -3.96 -8.01
C TRP A 368 -7.29 -3.10 -8.36
N VAL A 369 -8.10 -2.79 -7.35
CA VAL A 369 -9.05 -1.66 -7.37
C VAL A 369 -8.74 -0.84 -6.13
N GLY A 370 -8.41 0.44 -6.30
CA GLY A 370 -8.04 1.32 -5.19
C GLY A 370 -7.24 2.56 -5.59
N GLN A 371 -7.08 3.46 -4.63
CA GLN A 371 -6.26 4.67 -4.69
C GLN A 371 -4.81 4.39 -4.29
N ALA A 372 -3.85 5.05 -4.95
CA ALA A 372 -2.47 5.14 -4.48
C ALA A 372 -2.28 6.43 -3.68
N THR A 373 -1.86 6.36 -2.42
CA THR A 373 -1.57 7.56 -1.62
C THR A 373 -0.19 7.47 -0.97
N TYR A 374 0.56 8.57 -0.99
CA TYR A 374 1.75 8.72 -0.17
C TYR A 374 1.79 10.06 0.57
N THR A 375 2.59 10.13 1.62
CA THR A 375 2.89 11.34 2.38
C THR A 375 4.37 11.28 2.75
N VAL A 376 5.13 12.27 2.31
CA VAL A 376 6.60 12.32 2.37
C VAL A 376 7.04 13.73 2.72
N ASP A 377 8.19 13.85 3.37
CA ASP A 377 8.92 15.12 3.39
C ASP A 377 9.61 15.35 2.05
N THR A 378 9.78 16.62 1.65
CA THR A 378 10.41 17.00 0.38
C THR A 378 11.39 18.16 0.53
N THR A 379 12.46 18.17 -0.26
CA THR A 379 13.42 19.28 -0.34
C THR A 379 13.86 19.53 -1.78
N SER A 380 14.18 20.79 -2.09
CA SER A 380 14.82 21.22 -3.35
C SER A 380 16.25 21.73 -3.12
N ARG A 381 16.84 21.45 -1.94
CA ARG A 381 18.18 21.88 -1.54
C ARG A 381 19.13 20.69 -1.53
N MET A 382 19.68 20.39 -2.69
CA MET A 382 20.68 19.34 -2.84
C MET A 382 22.08 19.87 -2.51
N TYR A 383 22.87 19.04 -1.84
CA TYR A 383 24.29 19.31 -1.57
C TYR A 383 25.18 18.22 -2.17
N ASP A 384 24.85 16.97 -1.86
CA ASP A 384 25.49 15.71 -2.25
C ASP A 384 24.52 14.77 -3.01
N VAL A 385 23.24 14.72 -2.59
CA VAL A 385 22.16 13.99 -3.27
C VAL A 385 21.85 14.49 -4.69
N GLU A 386 21.37 13.58 -5.54
CA GLU A 386 20.70 13.88 -6.82
C GLU A 386 19.17 13.85 -6.64
N THR A 387 18.41 14.54 -7.49
CA THR A 387 16.93 14.56 -7.45
C THR A 387 16.34 13.16 -7.70
N ASN A 388 15.43 12.69 -6.83
CA ASN A 388 14.83 11.36 -6.93
C ASN A 388 13.37 11.35 -7.45
N SER A 389 12.68 12.50 -7.42
CA SER A 389 11.27 12.61 -7.78
C SER A 389 10.90 14.09 -8.09
N LEU A 390 9.70 14.35 -8.60
CA LEU A 390 9.19 15.66 -8.96
C LEU A 390 8.00 16.07 -8.07
N THR A 391 7.76 17.37 -7.92
CA THR A 391 6.56 17.88 -7.22
C THR A 391 5.48 18.36 -8.19
N PRO A 392 4.19 18.22 -7.82
CA PRO A 392 3.10 18.98 -8.45
C PRO A 392 3.22 20.51 -8.25
N GLY A 393 4.06 20.95 -7.29
CA GLY A 393 4.30 22.36 -6.94
C GLY A 393 5.23 23.11 -7.90
N ALA A 394 4.98 23.00 -9.21
CA ALA A 394 5.91 23.41 -10.24
C ALA A 394 6.20 24.92 -10.37
N THR A 395 7.43 25.24 -10.76
CA THR A 395 7.83 26.55 -11.30
C THR A 395 7.38 26.66 -12.76
N LEU A 396 6.54 27.64 -13.08
CA LEU A 396 6.00 27.86 -14.42
C LEU A 396 6.72 28.99 -15.18
N GLU A 397 6.80 28.89 -16.51
CA GLU A 397 7.30 29.98 -17.36
C GLU A 397 6.39 31.23 -17.31
N ASP A 398 6.97 32.43 -17.14
CA ASP A 398 6.26 33.73 -17.28
C ASP A 398 6.00 34.08 -18.76
N ASN A 399 5.14 33.29 -19.41
CA ASN A 399 4.71 33.49 -20.79
C ASN A 399 3.24 33.04 -21.01
N ALA A 400 2.82 32.87 -22.27
CA ALA A 400 1.43 32.51 -22.60
C ALA A 400 1.11 31.00 -22.46
N TRP A 401 2.12 30.16 -22.29
CA TRP A 401 2.03 28.70 -22.17
C TRP A 401 2.02 28.25 -20.69
N ASN A 402 2.81 28.92 -19.84
CA ASN A 402 3.01 28.56 -18.42
C ASN A 402 3.56 27.12 -18.23
N ARG A 403 4.52 26.70 -19.07
CA ARG A 403 5.16 25.37 -19.02
C ARG A 403 5.89 25.13 -17.69
N ILE A 404 5.96 23.88 -17.26
CA ILE A 404 6.77 23.46 -16.10
C ILE A 404 8.26 23.53 -16.48
N VAL A 405 9.05 24.25 -15.68
CA VAL A 405 10.49 24.49 -15.92
C VAL A 405 11.32 24.45 -14.62
N GLY A 406 10.84 23.74 -13.61
CA GLY A 406 11.54 23.55 -12.35
C GLY A 406 10.61 23.01 -11.26
N ASN A 407 10.66 21.70 -11.02
CA ASN A 407 9.85 21.00 -10.02
C ASN A 407 10.58 19.81 -9.37
N GLU A 408 11.86 19.62 -9.70
CA GLU A 408 12.72 18.53 -9.26
C GLU A 408 13.05 18.62 -7.77
N VAL A 409 12.89 17.51 -7.05
CA VAL A 409 13.10 17.42 -5.60
C VAL A 409 13.83 16.14 -5.19
N PHE A 410 14.16 16.08 -3.91
CA PHE A 410 14.44 14.87 -3.18
C PHE A 410 13.26 14.66 -2.21
N GLN A 411 12.67 13.47 -2.22
CA GLN A 411 11.61 13.04 -1.32
C GLN A 411 12.14 11.99 -0.34
N SER A 412 11.59 11.98 0.89
CA SER A 412 11.98 11.01 1.93
C SER A 412 11.58 9.58 1.62
N GLY A 413 10.62 9.36 0.73
CA GLY A 413 10.32 8.05 0.17
C GLY A 413 9.77 8.12 -1.25
N VAL A 414 9.78 6.98 -1.95
CA VAL A 414 9.21 6.83 -3.30
C VAL A 414 8.28 5.60 -3.39
N PHE A 415 7.16 5.75 -4.10
CA PHE A 415 6.17 4.70 -4.35
C PHE A 415 6.15 4.31 -5.83
N ASN A 416 6.63 3.12 -6.16
CA ASN A 416 6.64 2.56 -7.51
C ASN A 416 5.56 1.48 -7.69
N VAL A 417 4.89 1.50 -8.83
CA VAL A 417 3.86 0.51 -9.21
C VAL A 417 4.22 -0.18 -10.53
N THR A 418 4.19 -1.51 -10.54
CA THR A 418 4.47 -2.34 -11.72
C THR A 418 3.34 -3.33 -12.00
N LEU A 419 2.80 -3.31 -13.21
CA LEU A 419 1.81 -4.27 -13.70
C LEU A 419 2.45 -5.18 -14.77
N ASN A 420 2.31 -6.49 -14.61
CA ASN A 420 2.90 -7.50 -15.48
C ASN A 420 1.90 -8.59 -15.91
N ASN A 421 2.12 -9.11 -17.11
CA ASN A 421 1.53 -10.35 -17.64
C ASN A 421 -0.01 -10.40 -17.60
N GLY A 422 -0.66 -9.33 -18.05
CA GLY A 422 -2.12 -9.24 -18.15
C GLY A 422 -2.82 -8.82 -16.85
N SER A 423 -2.09 -8.18 -15.94
CA SER A 423 -2.64 -7.64 -14.69
C SER A 423 -3.37 -6.32 -14.90
N GLU A 424 -4.17 -5.90 -13.92
CA GLU A 424 -5.09 -4.77 -14.03
C GLU A 424 -5.08 -3.88 -12.79
N TRP A 425 -5.15 -2.56 -12.98
CA TRP A 425 -5.45 -1.58 -11.92
C TRP A 425 -6.61 -0.69 -12.38
N ASP A 426 -7.70 -0.71 -11.63
CA ASP A 426 -8.74 0.32 -11.73
C ASP A 426 -8.44 1.37 -10.66
N THR A 427 -8.09 2.60 -11.08
CA THR A 427 -7.81 3.70 -10.14
C THR A 427 -9.10 4.21 -9.51
N VAL A 428 -9.03 4.61 -8.24
CA VAL A 428 -10.12 5.25 -7.51
C VAL A 428 -9.55 6.47 -6.79
N GLY A 429 -10.33 7.55 -6.64
CA GLY A 429 -9.89 8.77 -5.98
C GLY A 429 -8.69 9.41 -6.68
N ASP A 430 -7.83 10.05 -5.89
CA ASP A 430 -6.72 10.87 -6.36
C ASP A 430 -5.41 10.10 -6.17
N SER A 431 -4.97 9.35 -7.18
CA SER A 431 -3.82 8.44 -7.07
C SER A 431 -2.47 9.14 -7.36
N THR A 432 -1.47 8.94 -6.50
CA THR A 432 -0.10 9.46 -6.69
C THR A 432 0.94 8.36 -6.47
N VAL A 433 1.84 8.19 -7.44
CA VAL A 433 3.00 7.27 -7.42
C VAL A 433 4.17 7.90 -8.18
N ASP A 434 5.42 7.60 -7.88
CA ASP A 434 6.56 8.19 -8.60
C ASP A 434 6.76 7.55 -9.98
N THR A 435 6.84 6.22 -10.05
CA THR A 435 6.95 5.47 -11.33
C THR A 435 5.85 4.44 -11.50
N LEU A 436 5.19 4.47 -12.67
CA LEU A 436 4.23 3.47 -13.13
C LEU A 436 4.75 2.71 -14.36
N ALA A 437 4.97 1.41 -14.23
CA ALA A 437 5.40 0.52 -15.33
C ALA A 437 4.33 -0.52 -15.67
N VAL A 438 3.79 -0.50 -16.89
CA VAL A 438 2.68 -1.38 -17.33
C VAL A 438 3.15 -2.23 -18.51
N ASN A 439 3.28 -3.54 -18.31
CA ASN A 439 3.99 -4.45 -19.21
C ASN A 439 3.21 -5.72 -19.58
N ASN A 440 3.53 -6.28 -20.74
CA ASN A 440 3.06 -7.60 -21.22
C ASN A 440 1.54 -7.75 -21.27
N GLY A 441 0.84 -6.79 -21.87
CA GLY A 441 -0.61 -6.83 -22.05
C GLY A 441 -1.42 -6.52 -20.79
N SER A 442 -0.80 -5.87 -19.80
CA SER A 442 -1.47 -5.39 -18.59
C SER A 442 -2.17 -4.05 -18.84
N GLN A 443 -3.10 -3.64 -17.98
CA GLN A 443 -3.87 -2.42 -18.18
C GLN A 443 -4.11 -1.60 -16.92
N VAL A 444 -4.14 -0.28 -17.08
CA VAL A 444 -4.59 0.69 -16.07
C VAL A 444 -5.82 1.41 -16.61
N ASN A 445 -6.87 1.49 -15.80
CA ASN A 445 -8.16 2.12 -16.16
C ASN A 445 -8.39 3.33 -15.25
N VAL A 446 -8.50 4.52 -15.84
CA VAL A 446 -8.67 5.81 -15.14
C VAL A 446 -9.99 6.44 -15.58
N SER A 447 -10.93 6.59 -14.65
CA SER A 447 -12.30 7.11 -14.91
C SER A 447 -12.98 7.49 -13.59
N ASN A 448 -13.48 8.72 -13.47
CA ASN A 448 -13.95 9.31 -12.20
C ASN A 448 -12.86 9.24 -11.11
N SER A 449 -11.60 9.48 -11.50
CA SER A 449 -10.39 9.28 -10.70
C SER A 449 -9.19 9.99 -11.34
N ASP A 450 -8.23 10.42 -10.53
CA ASP A 450 -7.00 11.06 -10.98
C ASP A 450 -5.78 10.12 -10.79
N LEU A 451 -4.74 10.28 -11.62
CA LEU A 451 -3.48 9.54 -11.52
C LEU A 451 -2.28 10.46 -11.85
N THR A 452 -1.48 10.79 -10.85
CA THR A 452 -0.25 11.60 -10.97
C THR A 452 0.98 10.70 -10.85
N SER A 453 1.94 10.81 -11.78
CA SER A 453 3.22 10.09 -11.69
C SER A 453 4.33 10.68 -12.54
N ASP A 454 5.55 10.85 -12.00
CA ASP A 454 6.71 11.38 -12.74
C ASP A 454 6.94 10.67 -14.06
N THR A 455 6.92 9.32 -14.06
CA THR A 455 7.08 8.55 -15.30
C THR A 455 6.08 7.40 -15.45
N ILE A 456 5.36 7.42 -16.58
CA ILE A 456 4.42 6.36 -16.97
C ILE A 456 4.96 5.63 -18.20
N ASN A 457 5.27 4.34 -18.06
CA ASN A 457 5.93 3.54 -19.08
C ASN A 457 5.09 2.32 -19.48
N LEU A 458 4.55 2.33 -20.71
CA LEU A 458 3.74 1.24 -21.26
C LEU A 458 4.54 0.41 -22.26
N THR A 459 4.70 -0.89 -22.02
CA THR A 459 5.44 -1.80 -22.92
C THR A 459 4.70 -3.09 -23.25
N ASN A 460 5.11 -3.72 -24.36
CA ASN A 460 4.71 -5.09 -24.75
C ASN A 460 3.18 -5.30 -24.84
N GLY A 461 2.47 -4.39 -25.49
CA GLY A 461 1.04 -4.52 -25.80
C GLY A 461 0.09 -4.13 -24.67
N SER A 462 0.55 -3.35 -23.70
CA SER A 462 -0.22 -2.90 -22.53
C SER A 462 -1.12 -1.70 -22.84
N SER A 463 -2.00 -1.29 -21.92
CA SER A 463 -2.82 -0.09 -22.12
C SER A 463 -3.01 0.80 -20.90
N LEU A 464 -3.08 2.12 -21.14
CA LEU A 464 -3.64 3.11 -20.23
C LEU A 464 -4.96 3.62 -20.84
N ASN A 465 -6.08 3.35 -20.18
CA ASN A 465 -7.41 3.66 -20.66
C ASN A 465 -7.97 4.85 -19.87
N ILE A 466 -8.13 6.00 -20.51
CA ILE A 466 -8.64 7.23 -19.89
C ILE A 466 -10.07 7.46 -20.42
N GLY A 467 -11.04 7.43 -19.50
CA GLY A 467 -12.48 7.51 -19.76
C GLY A 467 -13.14 8.75 -19.17
N GLU A 468 -14.47 8.72 -19.03
CA GLU A 468 -15.25 9.83 -18.48
C GLU A 468 -14.75 10.24 -17.07
N ASP A 469 -14.49 11.54 -16.91
CA ASP A 469 -13.91 12.17 -15.72
C ASP A 469 -12.67 11.45 -15.15
N GLY A 470 -11.87 10.81 -15.99
CA GLY A 470 -10.52 10.36 -15.66
C GLY A 470 -9.46 11.40 -16.05
N TYR A 471 -8.46 11.62 -15.18
CA TYR A 471 -7.36 12.55 -15.42
C TYR A 471 -6.01 11.87 -15.12
N VAL A 472 -5.00 12.13 -15.96
CA VAL A 472 -3.63 11.62 -15.78
C VAL A 472 -2.65 12.79 -15.91
N ASP A 473 -1.71 12.91 -14.98
CA ASP A 473 -0.63 13.90 -14.97
C ASP A 473 0.73 13.19 -14.85
N THR A 474 1.72 13.61 -15.64
CA THR A 474 3.07 13.02 -15.66
C THR A 474 4.11 13.97 -16.25
N ASP A 475 5.40 13.74 -15.97
CA ASP A 475 6.47 14.43 -16.69
C ASP A 475 6.82 13.68 -17.99
N HIS A 476 7.02 12.36 -17.92
CA HIS A 476 7.35 11.53 -19.09
C HIS A 476 6.42 10.32 -19.27
N LEU A 477 5.61 10.37 -20.33
CA LEU A 477 4.79 9.26 -20.81
C LEU A 477 5.47 8.53 -21.98
N THR A 478 5.82 7.26 -21.80
CA THR A 478 6.38 6.40 -22.87
C THR A 478 5.38 5.35 -23.32
N ILE A 479 5.05 5.35 -24.62
CA ILE A 479 4.19 4.35 -25.27
C ILE A 479 5.04 3.52 -26.24
N ASP A 480 5.47 2.32 -25.81
CA ASP A 480 6.40 1.44 -26.52
C ASP A 480 5.74 0.09 -26.90
N SER A 481 6.31 -0.61 -27.89
CA SER A 481 6.08 -2.03 -28.20
C SER A 481 4.60 -2.43 -28.28
N TYR A 482 3.87 -1.76 -29.16
CA TYR A 482 2.43 -1.96 -29.44
C TYR A 482 1.47 -1.68 -28.27
N SER A 483 1.92 -1.00 -27.22
CA SER A 483 1.06 -0.52 -26.13
C SER A 483 0.18 0.67 -26.60
N THR A 484 -0.93 0.95 -25.91
CA THR A 484 -1.89 1.99 -26.31
C THR A 484 -2.28 2.90 -25.15
N VAL A 485 -2.31 4.21 -25.37
CA VAL A 485 -3.03 5.18 -24.51
C VAL A 485 -4.33 5.54 -25.21
N GLY A 486 -5.46 5.18 -24.61
CA GLY A 486 -6.79 5.39 -25.19
C GLY A 486 -7.52 6.56 -24.52
N LEU A 487 -7.81 7.61 -25.30
CA LEU A 487 -8.61 8.78 -24.90
C LEU A 487 -9.95 8.71 -25.62
N THR A 488 -10.97 8.16 -24.93
CA THR A 488 -12.19 7.65 -25.58
C THR A 488 -13.45 8.47 -25.36
N GLU A 489 -13.60 9.14 -24.22
CA GLU A 489 -14.76 9.98 -23.89
C GLU A 489 -14.28 11.27 -23.22
N SER A 490 -14.82 12.43 -23.64
CA SER A 490 -14.49 13.72 -23.01
C SER A 490 -15.72 14.63 -22.98
N THR A 491 -16.32 14.71 -21.79
CA THR A 491 -17.34 15.69 -21.40
C THR A 491 -17.16 16.14 -19.94
N GLY A 492 -15.94 16.05 -19.40
CA GLY A 492 -15.61 16.59 -18.09
C GLY A 492 -15.83 18.10 -18.04
N TRP A 493 -16.35 18.60 -16.92
CA TRP A 493 -16.68 20.03 -16.75
C TRP A 493 -15.47 20.88 -16.30
N SER A 494 -14.30 20.27 -16.28
CA SER A 494 -13.03 20.87 -15.87
C SER A 494 -12.46 21.82 -16.93
N THR A 495 -11.45 22.59 -16.53
CA THR A 495 -10.64 23.43 -17.43
C THR A 495 -9.31 22.78 -17.81
N TYR A 496 -9.20 21.47 -17.63
CA TYR A 496 -7.96 20.70 -17.70
C TYR A 496 -8.08 19.55 -18.69
N SER A 497 -6.95 19.13 -19.27
CA SER A 497 -6.87 17.97 -20.15
C SER A 497 -7.06 16.66 -19.39
N ASN A 498 -7.66 15.65 -20.03
CA ASN A 498 -7.74 14.29 -19.47
C ASN A 498 -6.36 13.60 -19.38
N LEU A 499 -5.36 14.10 -20.11
CA LEU A 499 -3.96 13.73 -20.00
C LEU A 499 -3.07 14.97 -20.06
N TYR A 500 -2.23 15.20 -19.06
CA TYR A 500 -1.09 16.11 -19.11
C TYR A 500 0.20 15.29 -19.11
N ALA A 501 1.17 15.68 -19.93
CA ALA A 501 2.50 15.09 -19.95
C ALA A 501 3.53 16.07 -20.52
N ASN A 502 4.56 16.49 -19.78
CA ASN A 502 5.59 17.41 -20.32
C ASN A 502 6.20 16.86 -21.63
N THR A 503 6.56 15.57 -21.65
CA THR A 503 6.93 14.82 -22.86
C THR A 503 6.10 13.55 -23.03
N ILE A 504 5.50 13.38 -24.22
CA ILE A 504 4.94 12.10 -24.68
C ILE A 504 5.88 11.50 -25.73
N THR A 505 6.41 10.31 -25.47
CA THR A 505 7.23 9.54 -26.43
C THR A 505 6.45 8.34 -26.95
N VAL A 506 6.23 8.29 -28.27
CA VAL A 506 5.47 7.22 -28.94
C VAL A 506 6.36 6.52 -29.96
N THR A 507 6.61 5.22 -29.74
CA THR A 507 7.69 4.48 -30.41
C THR A 507 7.34 2.98 -30.58
N ASN A 508 8.14 2.23 -31.34
CA ASN A 508 8.08 0.75 -31.43
C ASN A 508 6.69 0.15 -31.77
N GLY A 509 5.83 0.90 -32.46
CA GLY A 509 4.45 0.48 -32.78
C GLY A 509 3.42 0.78 -31.69
N GLY A 510 3.82 1.39 -30.58
CA GLY A 510 2.91 1.96 -29.57
C GLY A 510 2.04 3.09 -30.15
N MET A 511 0.91 3.37 -29.51
CA MET A 511 -0.16 4.20 -30.06
C MET A 511 -0.74 5.19 -29.03
N LEU A 512 -0.73 6.48 -29.35
CA LEU A 512 -1.59 7.48 -28.71
C LEU A 512 -2.89 7.56 -29.52
N ASP A 513 -4.01 7.17 -28.92
CA ASP A 513 -5.29 6.93 -29.60
C ASP A 513 -6.35 7.92 -29.11
N VAL A 514 -6.59 8.97 -29.90
CA VAL A 514 -7.53 10.06 -29.59
C VAL A 514 -8.80 9.89 -30.43
N ASN A 515 -9.93 9.67 -29.77
CA ASN A 515 -11.20 9.34 -30.42
C ASN A 515 -12.38 10.23 -29.95
N VAL A 516 -12.13 11.52 -29.73
CA VAL A 516 -13.15 12.47 -29.23
C VAL A 516 -13.79 13.30 -30.35
N GLY A 517 -15.09 13.57 -30.21
CA GLY A 517 -15.93 13.84 -31.38
C GLY A 517 -15.70 15.15 -32.14
N GLN A 518 -15.32 16.26 -31.48
CA GLN A 518 -15.23 17.61 -32.08
C GLN A 518 -14.24 18.55 -31.34
N PHE A 519 -13.88 19.65 -32.03
CA PHE A 519 -12.85 20.67 -31.73
C PHE A 519 -12.77 21.32 -30.33
N ASP A 520 -13.78 21.20 -29.46
CA ASP A 520 -13.94 22.12 -28.31
C ASP A 520 -13.29 21.64 -26.98
N THR A 521 -12.50 20.55 -26.98
CA THR A 521 -11.81 20.01 -25.79
C THR A 521 -10.35 19.63 -26.08
N GLU A 522 -9.42 20.18 -25.30
CA GLU A 522 -7.99 19.85 -25.35
C GLU A 522 -7.72 18.59 -24.52
N VAL A 523 -8.09 17.42 -25.07
CA VAL A 523 -8.08 16.14 -24.35
C VAL A 523 -6.72 15.68 -23.85
N PHE A 524 -5.63 16.08 -24.50
CA PHE A 524 -4.30 15.98 -23.92
C PHE A 524 -3.50 17.26 -24.12
N SER A 525 -2.63 17.58 -23.18
CA SER A 525 -1.69 18.67 -23.24
C SER A 525 -0.27 18.14 -23.05
N THR A 526 0.67 18.65 -23.83
CA THR A 526 2.09 18.28 -23.79
C THR A 526 2.94 19.35 -24.44
N ASP A 527 4.17 19.55 -23.98
CA ASP A 527 5.12 20.44 -24.65
C ASP A 527 5.78 19.76 -25.86
N LYS A 528 6.07 18.46 -25.73
CA LYS A 528 6.84 17.68 -26.70
C LYS A 528 6.17 16.34 -26.99
N LEU A 529 5.63 16.20 -28.21
CA LEU A 529 5.19 14.91 -28.74
C LEU A 529 6.31 14.32 -29.61
N GLU A 530 7.11 13.42 -29.04
CA GLU A 530 8.15 12.68 -29.76
C GLU A 530 7.54 11.45 -30.45
N LEU A 531 7.27 11.58 -31.75
CA LEU A 531 6.64 10.55 -32.57
C LEU A 531 7.69 9.91 -33.49
N THR A 532 8.33 8.86 -33.00
CA THR A 532 9.52 8.23 -33.61
C THR A 532 9.27 6.74 -33.88
N SER A 533 10.27 6.02 -34.41
CA SER A 533 10.18 4.57 -34.65
C SER A 533 11.02 3.77 -33.67
N GLY A 534 11.05 2.44 -33.82
CA GLY A 534 11.99 1.59 -33.09
C GLY A 534 13.45 1.88 -33.43
N ASN A 535 14.33 1.76 -32.43
CA ASN A 535 15.79 1.76 -32.59
C ASN A 535 16.33 0.41 -33.10
N THR A 536 15.49 -0.62 -33.08
CA THR A 536 15.75 -1.96 -33.61
C THR A 536 14.66 -2.35 -34.59
N ALA A 537 14.99 -3.23 -35.53
CA ALA A 537 14.00 -3.86 -36.39
C ALA A 537 13.41 -5.09 -35.69
N ASP A 538 12.16 -5.43 -36.02
CA ASP A 538 11.50 -6.66 -35.57
C ASP A 538 12.23 -7.92 -36.07
N HIS A 539 11.75 -9.09 -35.61
CA HIS A 539 12.28 -10.40 -36.03
C HIS A 539 12.17 -10.69 -37.54
N ASN A 540 11.47 -9.85 -38.31
CA ASN A 540 11.30 -9.95 -39.76
C ASN A 540 12.15 -8.91 -40.54
N GLY A 541 12.77 -7.94 -39.85
CA GLY A 541 13.54 -6.84 -40.44
C GLY A 541 12.75 -5.55 -40.69
N ASN A 542 11.56 -5.39 -40.12
CA ASN A 542 10.76 -4.16 -40.18
C ASN A 542 11.14 -3.22 -39.02
N VAL A 543 11.42 -1.95 -39.32
CA VAL A 543 11.36 -0.87 -38.31
C VAL A 543 9.90 -0.42 -38.21
N VAL A 544 9.42 -0.15 -36.99
CA VAL A 544 8.01 0.17 -36.72
C VAL A 544 7.91 1.53 -36.04
N SER A 545 7.11 2.43 -36.62
CA SER A 545 6.80 3.75 -36.06
C SER A 545 5.83 3.65 -34.88
N GLY A 546 6.01 4.50 -33.87
CA GLY A 546 4.90 4.92 -33.02
C GLY A 546 3.80 5.60 -33.84
N VAL A 547 2.57 5.55 -33.33
CA VAL A 547 1.36 6.01 -34.02
C VAL A 547 0.64 7.06 -33.17
N PHE A 548 0.40 8.23 -33.74
CA PHE A 548 -0.59 9.18 -33.19
C PHE A 548 -1.85 9.08 -34.05
N ASN A 549 -2.92 8.50 -33.50
CA ASN A 549 -4.20 8.36 -34.19
C ASN A 549 -5.20 9.38 -33.66
N ILE A 550 -5.84 10.10 -34.57
CA ILE A 550 -6.93 11.04 -34.26
C ILE A 550 -8.28 10.63 -34.88
N HIS A 551 -8.40 9.41 -35.42
CA HIS A 551 -9.64 8.94 -36.07
C HIS A 551 -10.30 9.99 -36.99
N SER A 552 -11.56 10.37 -36.73
CA SER A 552 -12.29 11.46 -37.39
C SER A 552 -12.37 12.72 -36.52
N SER A 553 -11.54 12.81 -35.47
CA SER A 553 -11.43 13.97 -34.59
C SER A 553 -10.84 15.18 -35.30
N ASP A 554 -11.11 16.33 -34.72
CA ASP A 554 -10.93 17.66 -35.30
C ASP A 554 -10.06 18.42 -34.28
N TYR A 555 -8.73 18.34 -34.40
CA TYR A 555 -7.78 18.57 -33.28
C TYR A 555 -6.74 19.67 -33.55
N VAL A 556 -6.26 20.30 -32.47
CA VAL A 556 -5.12 21.21 -32.45
C VAL A 556 -4.09 20.69 -31.47
N LEU A 557 -2.91 20.30 -31.97
CA LEU A 557 -1.75 19.98 -31.15
C LEU A 557 -0.97 21.26 -30.86
N ASN A 558 -1.00 21.73 -29.62
CA ASN A 558 -0.25 22.90 -29.12
C ASN A 558 1.14 22.52 -28.57
N ALA A 559 1.82 21.62 -29.29
CA ALA A 559 3.07 20.98 -28.87
C ALA A 559 4.08 20.93 -30.02
N ASP A 560 5.36 20.85 -29.70
CA ASP A 560 6.39 20.53 -30.69
C ASP A 560 6.35 19.03 -31.03
N LEU A 561 5.83 18.74 -32.22
CA LEU A 561 5.85 17.41 -32.81
C LEU A 561 7.24 17.12 -33.39
N VAL A 562 8.00 16.27 -32.70
CA VAL A 562 9.42 16.00 -32.99
C VAL A 562 9.71 14.53 -33.28
N ASN A 563 10.92 14.29 -33.76
CA ASN A 563 11.49 12.98 -34.04
C ASN A 563 12.98 13.08 -33.67
N ASP A 564 13.42 12.28 -32.70
CA ASP A 564 14.79 12.27 -32.15
C ASP A 564 15.87 11.86 -33.17
N ARG A 565 15.45 11.33 -34.31
CA ARG A 565 16.29 10.56 -35.22
C ARG A 565 16.37 11.13 -36.63
N THR A 566 17.38 10.67 -37.36
CA THR A 566 17.64 11.19 -38.70
C THR A 566 16.63 10.64 -39.70
N TRP A 567 16.28 11.47 -40.68
CA TRP A 567 15.49 11.07 -41.84
C TRP A 567 16.33 10.34 -42.91
N ASP A 568 17.66 10.27 -42.75
CA ASP A 568 18.56 9.51 -43.62
C ASP A 568 18.42 8.00 -43.36
N THR A 569 17.66 7.34 -44.23
CA THR A 569 17.41 5.89 -44.26
C THR A 569 18.65 5.01 -44.42
N THR A 570 19.84 5.58 -44.57
CA THR A 570 21.11 4.85 -44.61
C THR A 570 21.87 4.82 -43.29
N GLN A 571 21.44 5.59 -42.28
CA GLN A 571 22.04 5.57 -40.94
C GLN A 571 21.38 4.53 -40.03
N ALA A 572 22.12 4.08 -39.01
CA ALA A 572 21.60 3.14 -38.00
C ALA A 572 20.52 3.76 -37.10
N ASN A 573 20.53 5.08 -36.92
CA ASN A 573 19.55 5.85 -36.15
C ASN A 573 18.51 6.53 -37.07
N TYR A 574 18.07 5.86 -38.14
CA TYR A 574 16.93 6.31 -38.92
C TYR A 574 15.64 6.25 -38.08
N GLY A 575 14.79 7.27 -38.18
CA GLY A 575 13.53 7.34 -37.42
C GLY A 575 12.38 8.00 -38.19
N TYR A 576 11.15 7.54 -37.94
CA TYR A 576 9.94 8.17 -38.47
C TYR A 576 8.70 7.88 -37.60
N GLY A 577 7.83 8.89 -37.49
CA GLY A 577 6.50 8.76 -36.88
C GLY A 577 5.39 8.46 -37.89
N THR A 578 4.26 7.94 -37.42
CA THR A 578 3.04 7.79 -38.22
C THR A 578 1.88 8.57 -37.57
N ILE A 579 1.27 9.48 -38.33
CA ILE A 579 -0.02 10.10 -37.96
C ILE A 579 -1.13 9.34 -38.69
N ALA A 580 -2.13 8.86 -37.96
CA ALA A 580 -3.32 8.21 -38.49
C ALA A 580 -4.54 9.11 -38.36
N MET A 581 -5.31 9.22 -39.44
CA MET A 581 -6.54 10.02 -39.52
C MET A 581 -7.46 9.48 -40.61
N ASN A 582 -8.77 9.60 -40.40
CA ASN A 582 -9.79 9.36 -41.40
C ASN A 582 -9.88 10.55 -42.38
N SER A 583 -10.63 10.38 -43.47
CA SER A 583 -10.78 11.40 -44.52
C SER A 583 -11.60 12.65 -44.11
N ASP A 584 -12.19 12.63 -42.92
CA ASP A 584 -13.07 13.65 -42.36
C ASP A 584 -12.57 14.26 -41.04
N GLY A 585 -11.48 13.75 -40.46
CA GLY A 585 -10.77 14.41 -39.36
C GLY A 585 -9.80 15.48 -39.84
N HIS A 586 -9.32 16.32 -38.92
CA HIS A 586 -8.38 17.41 -39.19
C HIS A 586 -7.34 17.53 -38.08
N LEU A 587 -6.07 17.66 -38.44
CA LEU A 587 -4.99 17.98 -37.49
C LEU A 587 -4.40 19.35 -37.81
N THR A 588 -4.44 20.26 -36.83
CA THR A 588 -3.59 21.45 -36.80
C THR A 588 -2.42 21.17 -35.86
N ILE A 589 -1.21 21.58 -36.25
CA ILE A 589 -0.03 21.55 -35.38
C ILE A 589 0.44 22.99 -35.18
N ASN A 590 0.57 23.39 -33.93
CA ASN A 590 0.97 24.70 -33.47
C ASN A 590 2.16 24.51 -32.51
N GLY A 591 3.33 24.21 -33.09
CA GLY A 591 4.56 23.98 -32.34
C GLY A 591 5.09 25.25 -31.67
N ASN A 592 5.73 25.08 -30.52
CA ASN A 592 6.14 26.15 -29.62
C ASN A 592 7.49 26.74 -30.05
N GLY A 593 8.33 25.93 -30.72
CA GLY A 593 9.42 26.35 -31.59
C GLY A 593 10.84 26.11 -31.07
N ASP A 594 11.00 25.21 -30.09
CA ASP A 594 12.29 24.83 -29.49
C ASP A 594 13.04 23.72 -30.27
#